data_AF-A0A7L0EIJ5-F1
#
_entry.id   AF-A0A7L0EIJ5-F1
#
_cell.length_a   1.000
_cell.length_b   1.000
_cell.length_c   1.000
_cell.angle_alpha   90.00
_cell.angle_beta   90.00
_cell.angle_gamma   90.00
#
_symmetry.space_group_name_H-M   'P 1'
#
loop_
_entity.id
_entity.type
_entity.pdbx_description
1 polymer ?
#
loop_
_entity_poly.entity_id
_entity_poly.type
_entity_poly.pdbx_seq_one_letter_code
_entity_poly.pdbx_strand_id
1 'polypeptide(L)'
;TLGTQTNYRDGEAQTDPYSPEYIVSSGSVPELLTLATLTWGRGLPAGLAEVEMIERAREKRAWEATLPAMDSASQIAKRRKMMEEMERKEWAFREQEIEKLQKVRLEVFKKLLRRRVKNQNELDAKRLGDHWQNHQKAKEEKIKKIQHDSALVLRKLIAKRKNMTGKLERRDIIKEYTDFASQTYAPLSRIGYFPDNRSECYVVKNFYLNTFAGLCELEASLPDSVTLVKIEAPKPQCTTTKTGYVKRSARLEVELAQVHQ
;
A
#
# COMPACT_ATOMS: atom_id res chain seq x y z
N THR A 1 24.79 44.41 -8.26
CA THR A 1 25.58 44.93 -7.12
C THR A 1 26.43 43.80 -6.58
N LEU A 2 27.76 43.89 -6.73
CA LEU A 2 28.70 42.91 -6.20
C LEU A 2 28.86 43.17 -4.69
N GLY A 3 28.34 42.28 -3.86
CA GLY A 3 28.53 42.35 -2.41
C GLY A 3 29.90 41.80 -2.02
N THR A 4 30.72 42.61 -1.36
CA THR A 4 32.01 42.18 -0.82
C THR A 4 31.75 41.37 0.46
N GLN A 5 32.07 40.08 0.46
CA GLN A 5 31.91 39.19 1.61
C GLN A 5 33.20 39.19 2.43
N THR A 6 33.11 39.51 3.73
CA THR A 6 34.25 39.43 4.65
C THR A 6 34.61 37.97 4.92
N ASN A 7 35.91 37.66 5.01
CA ASN A 7 36.41 36.30 5.28
C ASN A 7 36.04 35.79 6.68
N TYR A 8 35.69 36.69 7.61
CA TYR A 8 35.27 36.36 8.97
C TYR A 8 33.82 36.80 9.18
N ARG A 9 33.06 35.97 9.90
CA ARG A 9 31.71 36.33 10.35
C ARG A 9 31.82 37.28 11.54
N ASP A 10 30.91 38.25 11.67
CA ASP A 10 30.90 39.23 12.78
C ASP A 10 30.97 38.57 14.17
N GLY A 11 30.37 37.39 14.34
CA GLY A 11 30.42 36.65 15.62
C GLY A 11 31.78 36.07 15.97
N GLU A 12 32.68 35.88 14.99
CA GLU A 12 34.06 35.38 15.22
C GLU A 12 35.01 36.52 15.64
N ALA A 13 34.62 37.78 15.44
CA ALA A 13 35.36 38.96 15.91
C ALA A 13 35.00 39.35 17.36
N GLN A 14 34.00 38.69 17.98
CA GLN A 14 33.54 38.98 19.33
C GLN A 14 34.45 38.30 20.36
N THR A 15 35.46 39.03 20.84
CA THR A 15 36.33 38.61 21.95
C THR A 15 35.72 38.98 23.30
N ASP A 16 36.19 38.32 24.36
CA ASP A 16 35.88 38.76 25.72
C ASP A 16 36.32 40.22 25.92
N PRO A 17 35.55 41.03 26.68
CA PRO A 17 35.93 42.41 26.96
C PRO A 17 37.33 42.48 27.59
N TYR A 18 38.18 43.37 27.10
CA TYR A 18 39.53 43.57 27.63
C TYR A 18 39.49 43.93 29.13
N SER A 19 40.21 43.16 29.96
CA SER A 19 40.37 43.41 31.40
C SER A 19 41.78 43.99 31.68
N PRO A 20 41.90 45.26 32.09
CA PRO A 20 43.19 45.87 32.37
C PRO A 20 43.82 45.33 33.67
N GLU A 21 45.15 45.38 33.74
CA GLU A 21 45.91 45.09 34.96
C GLU A 21 45.60 46.11 36.06
N TYR A 22 45.53 45.64 37.31
CA TYR A 22 45.20 46.46 38.48
C TYR A 22 46.20 46.26 39.62
N ILE A 23 46.37 47.30 40.45
CA ILE A 23 47.22 47.28 41.64
C ILE A 23 46.33 47.39 42.88
N VAL A 24 46.49 46.50 43.85
CA VAL A 24 45.69 46.47 45.08
C VAL A 24 46.52 46.99 46.26
N SER A 25 45.98 47.95 47.01
CA SER A 25 46.58 48.45 48.25
C SER A 25 46.67 47.33 49.30
N SER A 26 47.83 47.18 49.92
CA SER A 26 48.08 46.19 50.97
C SER A 26 47.12 46.40 52.15
N GLY A 27 46.21 45.43 52.37
CA GLY A 27 45.25 45.43 53.47
C GLY A 27 43.77 45.57 53.08
N SER A 28 43.45 45.83 51.81
CA SER A 28 42.05 45.88 51.34
C SER A 28 41.87 45.04 50.08
N VAL A 29 40.91 44.10 50.10
CA VAL A 29 40.50 43.34 48.90
C VAL A 29 39.22 43.96 48.36
N PRO A 30 39.24 44.64 47.20
CA PRO A 30 38.03 45.27 46.65
C PRO A 30 37.01 44.19 46.23
N GLU A 31 35.74 44.48 46.50
CA GLU A 31 34.62 43.57 46.21
C GLU A 31 34.55 43.16 44.74
N LEU A 32 34.87 44.06 43.81
CA LEU A 32 34.84 43.78 42.38
C LEU A 32 35.75 42.59 41.99
N LEU A 33 36.88 42.40 42.66
CA LEU A 33 37.78 41.27 42.39
C LEU A 33 37.20 39.94 42.88
N THR A 34 36.34 39.96 43.89
CA THR A 34 35.63 38.76 44.34
C THR A 34 34.54 38.30 43.36
N LEU A 35 34.12 39.20 42.45
CA LEU A 35 33.13 38.94 41.41
C LEU A 35 33.76 38.59 40.05
N ALA A 36 35.08 38.46 39.96
CA ALA A 36 35.78 38.17 38.72
C ALA A 36 35.39 36.83 38.06
N THR A 37 34.71 35.95 38.80
CA THR A 37 34.14 34.70 38.27
C THR A 37 32.90 34.93 37.41
N LEU A 38 32.20 36.05 37.58
CA LEU A 38 31.06 36.46 36.76
C LEU A 38 31.57 37.14 35.50
N THR A 39 31.34 36.52 34.35
CA THR A 39 31.78 37.02 33.04
C THR A 39 30.60 37.08 32.08
N TRP A 40 30.75 37.81 30.97
CA TRP A 40 29.68 37.94 29.98
C TRP A 40 29.27 36.56 29.44
N GLY A 41 27.98 36.22 29.51
CA GLY A 41 27.47 34.88 29.16
C GLY A 41 27.71 33.80 30.22
N ARG A 42 28.45 34.10 31.29
CA ARG A 42 28.62 33.26 32.50
C ARG A 42 28.27 34.08 33.74
N GLY A 43 27.01 34.47 33.79
CA GLY A 43 26.40 35.19 34.91
C GLY A 43 26.47 36.72 34.87
N LEU A 44 26.76 37.27 33.69
CA LEU A 44 26.40 38.64 33.34
C LEU A 44 25.65 38.64 32.00
N PRO A 45 24.58 39.45 31.82
CA PRO A 45 24.01 40.39 32.81
C PRO A 45 23.39 39.69 34.02
N ALA A 46 23.56 40.29 35.20
CA ALA A 46 23.24 39.63 36.46
C ALA A 46 21.72 39.34 36.59
N GLY A 47 21.38 38.07 36.77
CA GLY A 47 20.04 37.62 37.12
C GLY A 47 19.78 37.66 38.63
N LEU A 48 18.55 37.35 39.04
CA LEU A 48 18.16 37.34 40.47
C LEU A 48 19.06 36.44 41.32
N ALA A 49 19.43 35.26 40.84
CA ALA A 49 20.28 34.33 41.57
C ALA A 49 21.72 34.87 41.79
N GLU A 50 22.27 35.56 40.80
CA GLU A 50 23.60 36.18 40.88
C GLU A 50 23.57 37.38 41.84
N VAL A 51 22.52 38.20 41.78
CA VAL A 51 22.32 39.31 42.73
C VAL A 51 22.20 38.78 44.17
N GLU A 52 21.35 37.77 44.40
CA GLU A 52 21.19 37.14 45.72
C GLU A 52 22.49 36.51 46.22
N MET A 53 23.33 35.95 45.34
CA MET A 53 24.65 35.43 45.70
C MET A 53 25.59 36.57 46.14
N ILE A 54 25.61 37.69 45.43
CA ILE A 54 26.43 38.87 45.74
C ILE A 54 26.00 39.48 47.08
N GLU A 55 24.69 39.65 47.30
CA GLU A 55 24.14 40.17 48.55
C GLU A 55 24.50 39.27 49.73
N ARG A 56 24.37 37.94 49.60
CA ARG A 56 24.81 36.99 50.63
C ARG A 56 26.31 37.08 50.92
N ALA A 57 27.15 37.26 49.89
CA ALA A 57 28.59 37.46 50.08
C ALA A 57 28.90 38.76 50.85
N ARG A 58 28.12 39.83 50.62
CA ARG A 58 28.22 41.09 51.38
C ARG A 58 27.80 40.92 52.83
N GLU A 59 26.66 40.27 53.07
CA GLU A 59 26.17 39.96 54.41
C GLU A 59 27.17 39.12 55.19
N LYS A 60 27.78 38.13 54.54
CA LYS A 60 28.84 37.31 55.12
C LYS A 60 30.05 38.14 55.53
N ARG A 61 30.55 39.02 54.64
CA ARG A 61 31.67 39.94 54.96
C ARG A 61 31.32 40.88 56.11
N ALA A 62 30.11 41.46 56.11
CA ALA A 62 29.65 42.33 57.19
C ALA A 62 29.58 41.57 58.52
N TRP A 63 29.09 40.33 58.51
CA TRP A 63 29.07 39.47 59.68
C TRP A 63 30.47 39.06 60.14
N GLU A 64 31.40 38.73 59.24
CA GLU A 64 32.79 38.41 59.58
C GLU A 64 33.50 39.58 60.30
N ALA A 65 33.17 40.82 59.91
CA ALA A 65 33.66 42.02 60.59
C ALA A 65 33.11 42.19 62.02
N THR A 66 31.95 41.58 62.36
CA THR A 66 31.39 41.61 63.73
C THR A 66 32.01 40.57 64.66
N LEU A 67 32.88 39.70 64.16
CA LEU A 67 33.45 38.62 64.96
C LEU A 67 34.41 39.15 66.04
N PRO A 68 34.38 38.60 67.26
CA PRO A 68 35.27 39.03 68.33
C PRO A 68 36.73 38.71 68.03
N ALA A 69 37.63 39.52 68.61
CA ALA A 69 39.08 39.36 68.53
C ALA A 69 39.56 38.04 69.17
N MET A 70 40.77 37.62 68.82
CA MET A 70 41.34 36.32 69.18
C MET A 70 42.15 36.33 70.49
N ASP A 71 41.99 37.38 71.30
CA ASP A 71 42.94 37.67 72.39
C ASP A 71 42.73 36.82 73.65
N SER A 72 41.51 36.30 73.88
CA SER A 72 41.17 35.51 75.07
C SER A 72 40.41 34.22 74.76
N ALA A 73 40.63 33.17 75.56
CA ALA A 73 40.01 31.85 75.36
C ALA A 73 38.46 31.90 75.35
N SER A 74 37.85 32.81 76.10
CA SER A 74 36.40 33.00 76.13
C SER A 74 35.87 33.69 74.86
N GLN A 75 36.61 34.64 74.29
CA GLN A 75 36.29 35.28 73.00
C GLN A 75 36.47 34.30 71.84
N ILE A 76 37.51 33.47 71.87
CA ILE A 76 37.72 32.40 70.88
C ILE A 76 36.54 31.41 70.89
N ALA A 77 36.10 30.99 72.09
CA ALA A 77 34.93 30.10 72.22
C ALA A 77 33.64 30.75 71.68
N LYS A 78 33.44 32.05 71.91
CA LYS A 78 32.31 32.81 71.33
C LYS A 78 32.40 32.90 69.81
N ARG A 79 33.58 33.21 69.26
CA ARG A 79 33.84 33.25 67.82
C ARG A 79 33.50 31.91 67.16
N ARG A 80 33.97 30.80 67.74
CA ARG A 80 33.71 29.45 67.23
C ARG A 80 32.22 29.14 67.17
N LYS A 81 31.46 29.45 68.23
CA LYS A 81 30.01 29.25 68.25
C LYS A 81 29.30 30.06 67.16
N MET A 82 29.68 31.33 66.99
CA MET A 82 29.14 32.19 65.94
C MET A 82 29.45 31.61 64.54
N MET A 83 30.67 31.11 64.30
CA MET A 83 31.05 30.46 63.05
C MET A 83 30.21 29.21 62.77
N GLU A 84 30.10 28.29 63.74
CA GLU A 84 29.32 27.06 63.59
C GLU A 84 27.83 27.34 63.33
N GLU A 85 27.28 28.40 63.93
CA GLU A 85 25.89 28.83 63.68
C GLU A 85 25.70 29.39 62.27
N MET A 86 26.64 30.19 61.78
CA MET A 86 26.57 30.71 60.42
C MET A 86 26.78 29.64 59.37
N GLU A 87 27.74 28.73 59.58
CA GLU A 87 27.94 27.58 58.71
C GLU A 87 26.65 26.76 58.61
N ARG A 88 25.98 26.47 59.74
CA ARG A 88 24.68 25.77 59.73
C ARG A 88 23.61 26.48 58.90
N LYS A 89 23.56 27.82 58.97
CA LYS A 89 22.62 28.61 58.14
C LYS A 89 22.96 28.53 56.66
N GLU A 90 24.24 28.63 56.30
CA GLU A 90 24.71 28.49 54.90
C GLU A 90 24.43 27.09 54.36
N TRP A 91 24.68 26.05 55.15
CA TRP A 91 24.36 24.65 54.80
C TRP A 91 22.87 24.45 54.59
N ALA A 92 22.02 24.97 55.50
CA ALA A 92 20.57 24.89 55.35
C ALA A 92 20.06 25.58 54.08
N PHE A 93 20.65 26.72 53.72
CA PHE A 93 20.31 27.42 52.49
C PHE A 93 20.69 26.61 51.23
N ARG A 94 21.91 26.06 51.19
CA ARG A 94 22.36 25.18 50.08
C ARG A 94 21.48 23.94 49.95
N GLU A 95 21.10 23.34 51.06
CA GLU A 95 20.21 22.18 51.06
C GLU A 95 18.85 22.52 50.44
N GLN A 96 18.29 23.69 50.74
CA GLN A 96 17.05 24.16 50.12
C GLN A 96 17.18 24.37 48.60
N GLU A 97 18.30 24.91 48.12
CA GLU A 97 18.56 25.04 46.68
C GLU A 97 18.63 23.68 45.98
N ILE A 98 19.36 22.74 46.60
CA ILE A 98 19.46 21.36 46.09
C ILE A 98 18.07 20.72 46.05
N GLU A 99 17.28 20.88 47.12
CA GLU A 99 15.93 20.32 47.20
C GLU A 99 15.00 20.90 46.11
N LYS A 100 15.05 22.22 45.86
CA LYS A 100 14.30 22.88 44.77
C LYS A 100 14.67 22.28 43.41
N LEU A 101 15.96 22.12 43.14
CA LEU A 101 16.46 21.56 41.88
C LEU A 101 16.07 20.07 41.74
N GLN A 102 16.15 19.30 42.82
CA GLN A 102 15.70 17.91 42.84
C GLN A 102 14.19 17.78 42.59
N LYS A 103 13.36 18.66 43.18
CA LYS A 103 11.92 18.72 42.92
C LYS A 103 11.61 18.93 41.43
N VAL A 104 12.28 19.90 40.79
CA VAL A 104 12.12 20.15 39.34
C VAL A 104 12.54 18.92 38.52
N ARG A 105 13.68 18.31 38.81
CA ARG A 105 14.13 17.09 38.13
C ARG A 105 13.13 15.95 38.28
N LEU A 106 12.60 15.76 39.49
CA LEU A 106 11.63 14.71 39.80
C LEU A 106 10.29 14.92 39.06
N GLU A 107 9.85 16.16 38.89
CA GLU A 107 8.68 16.46 38.05
C GLU A 107 8.90 16.10 36.58
N VAL A 108 10.08 16.41 36.03
CA VAL A 108 10.44 16.00 34.67
C VAL A 108 10.44 14.47 34.55
N PHE A 109 11.05 13.76 35.51
CA PHE A 109 11.04 12.30 35.53
C PHE A 109 9.62 11.72 35.58
N LYS A 110 8.73 12.25 36.43
CA LYS A 110 7.32 11.85 36.46
C LYS A 110 6.64 12.03 35.11
N LYS A 111 6.89 13.15 34.42
CA LYS A 111 6.34 13.40 33.07
C LYS A 111 6.85 12.38 32.06
N LEU A 112 8.15 12.05 32.10
CA LEU A 112 8.75 11.04 31.21
C LEU A 112 8.19 9.64 31.46
N LEU A 113 8.02 9.24 32.72
CA LEU A 113 7.41 7.95 33.06
C LEU A 113 5.97 7.85 32.55
N ARG A 114 5.17 8.91 32.73
CA ARG A 114 3.81 8.96 32.18
C ARG A 114 3.80 8.81 30.66
N ARG A 115 4.72 9.46 29.95
CA ARG A 115 4.86 9.31 28.49
C ARG A 115 5.22 7.88 28.10
N ARG A 116 6.18 7.27 28.79
CA ARG A 116 6.59 5.88 28.55
C ARG A 116 5.40 4.92 28.69
N VAL A 117 4.65 5.04 29.80
CA VAL A 117 3.47 4.18 30.06
C VAL A 117 2.39 4.40 29.01
N LYS A 118 2.10 5.64 28.62
CA LYS A 118 1.14 5.93 27.54
C LYS A 118 1.54 5.27 26.22
N ASN A 119 2.80 5.43 25.81
CA ASN A 119 3.30 4.82 24.58
C ASN A 119 3.21 3.30 24.62
N GLN A 120 3.52 2.68 25.77
CA GLN A 120 3.41 1.23 25.94
C GLN A 120 1.94 0.78 25.83
N ASN A 121 1.03 1.45 26.51
CA ASN A 121 -0.40 1.16 26.44
C ASN A 121 -0.97 1.30 25.02
N GLU A 122 -0.52 2.30 24.26
CA GLU A 122 -0.90 2.47 22.86
C GLU A 122 -0.44 1.30 21.98
N LEU A 123 0.78 0.81 22.18
CA LEU A 123 1.29 -0.36 21.46
C LEU A 123 0.53 -1.63 21.83
N ASP A 124 0.24 -1.82 23.12
CA ASP A 124 -0.50 -2.98 23.60
C ASP A 124 -1.96 -2.95 23.12
N ALA A 125 -2.58 -1.77 23.07
CA ALA A 125 -3.92 -1.60 22.50
C ALA A 125 -3.96 -1.92 21.00
N LYS A 126 -2.93 -1.53 20.24
CA LYS A 126 -2.81 -1.89 18.81
C LYS A 126 -2.68 -3.40 18.63
N ARG A 127 -1.79 -4.05 19.38
CA ARG A 127 -1.62 -5.52 19.35
C ARG A 127 -2.93 -6.23 19.66
N LEU A 128 -3.64 -5.79 20.70
CA LEU A 128 -4.94 -6.36 21.06
C LEU A 128 -5.97 -6.15 19.94
N GLY A 129 -5.97 -4.97 19.32
CA GLY A 129 -6.79 -4.66 18.15
C GLY A 129 -6.52 -5.61 16.98
N ASP A 130 -5.25 -5.86 16.65
CA ASP A 130 -4.85 -6.76 15.57
C ASP A 130 -5.28 -8.20 15.85
N HIS A 131 -5.08 -8.68 17.08
CA HIS A 131 -5.56 -9.99 17.52
C HIS A 131 -7.08 -10.11 17.38
N TRP A 132 -7.81 -9.10 17.85
CA TRP A 132 -9.27 -9.06 17.75
C TRP A 132 -9.74 -9.10 16.29
N GLN A 133 -9.13 -8.29 15.41
CA GLN A 133 -9.46 -8.29 13.98
C GLN A 133 -9.22 -9.65 13.32
N ASN A 134 -8.11 -10.32 13.65
CA ASN A 134 -7.81 -11.64 13.11
C ASN A 134 -8.82 -12.69 13.57
N HIS A 135 -9.19 -12.69 14.85
CA HIS A 135 -10.24 -13.55 15.36
C HIS A 135 -11.60 -13.26 14.73
N GLN A 136 -11.91 -11.98 14.51
CA GLN A 136 -13.15 -11.55 13.88
C GLN A 136 -13.23 -12.02 12.41
N LYS A 137 -12.15 -11.87 11.64
CA LYS A 137 -12.05 -12.40 10.26
C LYS A 137 -12.23 -13.91 10.22
N ALA A 138 -11.54 -14.64 11.09
CA ALA A 138 -11.67 -16.10 11.16
C ALA A 138 -13.10 -16.55 11.53
N LYS A 139 -13.79 -15.78 12.39
CA LYS A 139 -15.21 -16.01 12.70
C LYS A 139 -16.09 -15.75 11.48
N GLU A 140 -15.88 -14.65 10.77
CA GLU A 140 -16.64 -14.30 9.56
C GLU A 140 -16.46 -15.32 8.44
N GLU A 141 -15.25 -15.84 8.23
CA GLU A 141 -15.00 -16.93 7.28
C GLU A 141 -15.77 -18.20 7.64
N LYS A 142 -15.81 -18.57 8.92
CA LYS A 142 -16.63 -19.69 9.39
C LYS A 142 -18.12 -19.46 9.14
N ILE A 143 -18.61 -18.24 9.39
CA ILE A 143 -20.00 -17.86 9.11
C ILE A 143 -20.30 -17.98 7.60
N LYS A 144 -19.40 -17.49 6.74
CA LYS A 144 -19.55 -17.61 5.27
C LYS A 144 -19.62 -19.07 4.83
N LYS A 145 -18.80 -19.96 5.40
CA LYS A 145 -18.86 -21.40 5.14
C LYS A 145 -20.22 -21.98 5.53
N ILE A 146 -20.70 -21.69 6.74
CA ILE A 146 -22.02 -22.14 7.22
C ILE A 146 -23.15 -21.63 6.31
N GLN A 147 -23.10 -20.37 5.88
CA GLN A 147 -24.10 -19.80 4.98
C GLN A 147 -24.09 -20.48 3.61
N HIS A 148 -22.90 -20.73 3.05
CA HIS A 148 -22.74 -21.44 1.79
C HIS A 148 -23.27 -22.89 1.88
N ASP A 149 -22.95 -23.60 2.96
CA ASP A 149 -23.41 -24.96 3.20
C ASP A 149 -24.93 -25.01 3.38
N SER A 150 -25.50 -24.05 4.11
CA SER A 150 -26.94 -23.86 4.24
C SER A 150 -27.60 -23.67 2.87
N ALA A 151 -27.06 -22.79 2.02
CA ALA A 151 -27.57 -22.56 0.67
C ALA A 151 -27.44 -23.80 -0.23
N LEU A 152 -26.35 -24.57 -0.10
CA LEU A 152 -26.18 -25.85 -0.81
C LEU A 152 -27.22 -26.88 -0.36
N VAL A 153 -27.40 -27.05 0.95
CA VAL A 153 -28.39 -27.99 1.51
C VAL A 153 -29.79 -27.59 1.08
N LEU A 154 -30.14 -26.30 1.14
CA LEU A 154 -31.44 -25.80 0.69
C LEU A 154 -31.68 -26.10 -0.80
N ARG A 155 -30.68 -25.85 -1.67
CA ARG A 155 -30.78 -26.20 -3.10
C ARG A 155 -30.98 -27.69 -3.33
N LYS A 156 -30.25 -28.55 -2.60
CA LYS A 156 -30.41 -30.01 -2.65
C LYS A 156 -31.81 -30.43 -2.20
N LEU A 157 -32.34 -29.83 -1.14
CA LEU A 157 -33.70 -30.11 -0.65
C LEU A 157 -34.77 -29.69 -1.66
N ILE A 158 -34.63 -28.53 -2.29
CA ILE A 158 -35.54 -28.07 -3.35
C ILE A 158 -35.50 -29.04 -4.54
N ALA A 159 -34.32 -29.49 -4.96
CA ALA A 159 -34.18 -30.46 -6.05
C ALA A 159 -34.81 -31.82 -5.71
N LYS A 160 -34.60 -32.33 -4.49
CA LYS A 160 -35.26 -33.55 -4.00
C LYS A 160 -36.78 -33.39 -3.91
N ARG A 161 -37.27 -32.21 -3.51
CA ARG A 161 -38.71 -31.91 -3.44
C ARG A 161 -39.38 -31.97 -4.82
N LYS A 162 -38.69 -31.55 -5.89
CA LYS A 162 -39.21 -31.67 -7.26
C LYS A 162 -39.45 -33.13 -7.64
N ASN A 163 -38.61 -34.05 -7.18
CA ASN A 163 -38.71 -35.49 -7.45
C ASN A 163 -39.09 -36.31 -6.19
N MET A 164 -40.10 -35.85 -5.42
CA MET A 164 -40.52 -36.51 -4.16
C MET A 164 -40.87 -37.99 -4.32
N THR A 165 -41.45 -38.36 -5.47
CA THR A 165 -41.90 -39.73 -5.75
C THR A 165 -40.77 -40.66 -6.20
N GLY A 166 -39.56 -40.12 -6.44
CA GLY A 166 -38.40 -40.91 -6.87
C GLY A 166 -38.53 -41.57 -8.25
N LYS A 167 -39.59 -41.24 -9.01
CA LYS A 167 -39.81 -41.80 -10.34
C LYS A 167 -38.83 -41.18 -11.34
N LEU A 168 -38.18 -42.01 -12.14
CA LEU A 168 -37.37 -41.56 -13.27
C LEU A 168 -38.32 -40.98 -14.33
N GLU A 169 -38.13 -39.71 -14.67
CA GLU A 169 -38.88 -39.07 -15.76
C GLU A 169 -38.42 -39.64 -17.11
N ARG A 170 -39.37 -39.98 -17.98
CA ARG A 170 -39.06 -40.39 -19.36
C ARG A 170 -38.51 -39.17 -20.10
N ARG A 171 -37.46 -39.40 -20.90
CA ARG A 171 -36.83 -38.37 -21.74
C ARG A 171 -37.86 -37.73 -22.69
N ASP A 172 -37.99 -36.41 -22.64
CA ASP A 172 -38.85 -35.63 -23.53
C ASP A 172 -38.00 -34.88 -24.56
N ILE A 173 -37.98 -35.40 -25.79
CA ILE A 173 -37.11 -34.90 -26.86
C ILE A 173 -37.49 -33.47 -27.24
N ILE A 174 -38.79 -33.16 -27.30
CA ILE A 174 -39.25 -31.83 -27.72
C ILE A 174 -38.73 -30.80 -26.71
N LYS A 175 -38.90 -31.07 -25.42
CA LYS A 175 -38.45 -30.19 -24.34
C LYS A 175 -36.93 -30.00 -24.35
N GLU A 176 -36.15 -31.04 -24.62
CA GLU A 176 -34.70 -30.93 -24.74
C GLU A 176 -34.26 -30.03 -25.90
N TYR A 177 -34.88 -30.15 -27.08
CA TYR A 177 -34.53 -29.30 -28.22
C TYR A 177 -35.05 -27.86 -28.08
N THR A 178 -36.05 -27.61 -27.23
CA THR A 178 -36.50 -26.25 -26.89
C THR A 178 -35.59 -25.54 -25.88
N ASP A 179 -34.89 -26.28 -25.02
CA ASP A 179 -34.01 -25.70 -24.00
C ASP A 179 -32.54 -25.75 -24.45
N PHE A 180 -31.94 -24.59 -24.71
CA PHE A 180 -30.53 -24.50 -25.09
C PHE A 180 -29.57 -24.91 -23.97
N ALA A 181 -30.02 -24.95 -22.71
CA ALA A 181 -29.24 -25.47 -21.60
C ALA A 181 -29.34 -27.01 -21.45
N SER A 182 -30.10 -27.68 -22.33
CA SER A 182 -30.24 -29.13 -22.30
C SER A 182 -28.95 -29.86 -22.68
N GLN A 183 -28.90 -31.16 -22.39
CA GLN A 183 -27.74 -32.00 -22.72
C GLN A 183 -27.48 -32.10 -24.23
N THR A 184 -28.47 -31.85 -25.08
CA THR A 184 -28.35 -31.93 -26.54
C THR A 184 -27.42 -30.86 -27.08
N TYR A 185 -27.53 -29.63 -26.55
CA TYR A 185 -26.69 -28.49 -26.97
C TYR A 185 -25.50 -28.28 -26.04
N ALA A 186 -25.67 -28.47 -24.74
CA ALA A 186 -24.65 -28.26 -23.72
C ALA A 186 -24.45 -29.53 -22.87
N PRO A 187 -23.81 -30.57 -23.43
CA PRO A 187 -23.58 -31.81 -22.71
C PRO A 187 -22.64 -31.59 -21.51
N LEU A 188 -22.99 -32.18 -20.37
CA LEU A 188 -22.15 -32.16 -19.18
C LEU A 188 -20.95 -33.10 -19.38
N SER A 189 -19.75 -32.64 -19.05
CA SER A 189 -18.51 -33.40 -19.20
C SER A 189 -18.52 -34.79 -18.55
N ARG A 190 -19.21 -34.94 -17.40
CA ARG A 190 -19.37 -36.23 -16.71
C ARG A 190 -20.13 -37.30 -17.51
N ILE A 191 -20.84 -36.92 -18.57
CA ILE A 191 -21.57 -37.84 -19.46
C ILE A 191 -20.59 -38.46 -20.48
N GLY A 192 -19.45 -37.81 -20.74
CA GLY A 192 -18.44 -38.28 -21.69
C GLY A 192 -18.79 -38.02 -23.16
N TYR A 193 -19.92 -37.36 -23.44
CA TYR A 193 -20.29 -36.95 -24.79
C TYR A 193 -19.78 -35.54 -25.08
N PHE A 194 -18.85 -35.43 -26.02
CA PHE A 194 -18.27 -34.17 -26.46
C PHE A 194 -18.47 -34.09 -27.98
N PRO A 195 -19.35 -33.21 -28.50
CA PRO A 195 -19.69 -33.16 -29.91
C PRO A 195 -18.46 -32.85 -30.79
N ASP A 196 -17.53 -32.04 -30.28
CA ASP A 196 -16.36 -31.59 -31.04
C ASP A 196 -15.20 -32.59 -31.05
N ASN A 197 -15.26 -33.66 -30.25
CA ASN A 197 -14.12 -34.57 -30.03
C ASN A 197 -13.75 -35.39 -31.27
N ARG A 198 -14.63 -35.44 -32.27
CA ARG A 198 -14.39 -36.07 -33.58
C ARG A 198 -14.50 -35.07 -34.72
N SER A 199 -14.46 -33.77 -34.46
CA SER A 199 -14.54 -32.74 -35.52
C SER A 199 -13.48 -32.97 -36.60
N GLU A 200 -12.27 -33.40 -36.21
CA GLU A 200 -11.16 -33.69 -37.13
C GLU A 200 -11.44 -34.81 -38.13
N CYS A 201 -12.28 -35.81 -37.81
CA CYS A 201 -12.56 -36.90 -38.76
C CYS A 201 -13.46 -36.44 -39.93
N TYR A 202 -14.12 -35.30 -39.78
CA TYR A 202 -14.91 -34.68 -40.85
C TYR A 202 -14.12 -33.60 -41.62
N VAL A 203 -12.90 -33.26 -41.17
CA VAL A 203 -12.03 -32.32 -41.89
C VAL A 203 -11.40 -33.05 -43.07
N VAL A 204 -11.95 -32.84 -44.27
CA VAL A 204 -11.42 -33.41 -45.51
C VAL A 204 -10.15 -32.67 -45.91
N LYS A 205 -8.98 -33.18 -45.48
CA LYS A 205 -7.67 -32.71 -45.97
C LYS A 205 -7.25 -33.57 -47.16
N ASN A 206 -7.58 -33.11 -48.35
CA ASN A 206 -7.25 -33.84 -49.58
C ASN A 206 -6.29 -33.00 -50.44
N PHE A 207 -5.21 -33.63 -50.94
CA PHE A 207 -4.30 -33.03 -51.92
C PHE A 207 -5.06 -32.44 -53.11
N TYR A 208 -6.10 -33.18 -53.54
CA TYR A 208 -6.97 -32.82 -54.65
C TYR A 208 -7.78 -31.53 -54.44
N LEU A 209 -8.11 -31.17 -53.20
CA LEU A 209 -8.89 -29.96 -52.88
C LEU A 209 -8.00 -28.78 -52.50
N ASN A 210 -6.78 -29.05 -52.02
CA ASN A 210 -5.89 -28.03 -51.46
C ASN A 210 -4.88 -27.47 -52.46
N THR A 211 -4.62 -28.18 -53.57
CA THR A 211 -3.59 -27.80 -54.55
C THR A 211 -4.24 -27.59 -55.91
N PHE A 212 -3.80 -26.57 -56.65
CA PHE A 212 -4.26 -26.33 -58.02
C PHE A 212 -4.03 -27.55 -58.92
N ALA A 213 -2.86 -28.17 -58.85
CA ALA A 213 -2.56 -29.41 -59.60
C ALA A 213 -3.56 -30.53 -59.28
N GLY A 214 -3.90 -30.70 -58.00
CA GLY A 214 -4.88 -31.70 -57.56
C GLY A 214 -6.31 -31.38 -58.02
N LEU A 215 -6.68 -30.10 -58.13
CA LEU A 215 -7.97 -29.69 -58.70
C LEU A 215 -8.04 -30.02 -60.20
N CYS A 216 -6.95 -29.80 -60.94
CA CYS A 216 -6.88 -30.19 -62.36
C CYS A 216 -6.97 -31.72 -62.54
N GLU A 217 -6.37 -32.50 -61.63
CA GLU A 217 -6.50 -33.96 -61.63
C GLU A 217 -7.94 -34.41 -61.33
N LEU A 218 -8.62 -33.75 -60.39
CA LEU A 218 -10.05 -33.98 -60.14
C LEU A 218 -10.90 -33.63 -61.36
N GLU A 219 -10.66 -32.47 -61.95
CA GLU A 219 -11.34 -32.03 -63.17
C GLU A 219 -11.17 -33.05 -64.30
N ALA A 220 -9.95 -33.57 -64.49
CA ALA A 220 -9.66 -34.59 -65.49
C ALA A 220 -10.27 -35.97 -65.16
N SER A 221 -10.50 -36.28 -63.87
CA SER A 221 -11.17 -37.52 -63.45
C SER A 221 -12.69 -37.47 -63.65
N LEU A 222 -13.26 -36.27 -63.74
CA LEU A 222 -14.68 -36.08 -64.03
C LEU A 222 -14.91 -36.29 -65.53
N PRO A 223 -16.02 -36.92 -65.93
CA PRO A 223 -16.32 -37.07 -67.34
C PRO A 223 -16.58 -35.71 -67.99
N ASP A 224 -16.18 -35.55 -69.25
CA ASP A 224 -16.35 -34.33 -70.05
C ASP A 224 -17.78 -33.77 -70.03
N SER A 225 -18.79 -34.61 -69.77
CA SER A 225 -20.19 -34.17 -69.62
C SER A 225 -20.44 -33.24 -68.41
N VAL A 226 -19.57 -33.26 -67.40
CA VAL A 226 -19.68 -32.45 -66.18
C VAL A 226 -18.93 -31.13 -66.35
N THR A 227 -17.82 -31.13 -67.07
CA THR A 227 -16.92 -29.98 -67.27
C THR A 227 -17.27 -29.16 -68.52
N LEU A 228 -17.65 -29.83 -69.61
CA LEU A 228 -18.06 -29.16 -70.85
C LEU A 228 -19.55 -28.83 -70.84
N VAL A 229 -19.86 -27.57 -71.10
CA VAL A 229 -21.24 -27.12 -71.30
C VAL A 229 -21.77 -27.71 -72.60
N LYS A 230 -22.73 -28.64 -72.50
CA LYS A 230 -23.48 -29.12 -73.67
C LYS A 230 -24.44 -28.02 -74.14
N ILE A 231 -23.98 -27.23 -75.11
CA ILE A 231 -24.84 -26.28 -75.82
C ILE A 231 -25.51 -27.03 -76.97
N GLU A 232 -26.69 -27.59 -76.73
CA GLU A 232 -27.54 -28.08 -77.81
C GLU A 232 -28.36 -26.90 -78.36
N ALA A 233 -28.17 -26.58 -79.63
CA ALA A 233 -29.08 -25.67 -80.31
C ALA A 233 -30.49 -26.31 -80.32
N PRO A 234 -31.56 -25.57 -79.98
CA PRO A 234 -32.90 -26.12 -79.96
C PRO A 234 -33.25 -26.70 -81.34
N LYS A 235 -33.69 -27.96 -81.37
CA LYS A 235 -34.14 -28.60 -82.62
C LYS A 235 -35.26 -27.77 -83.24
N PRO A 236 -35.20 -27.46 -84.55
CA PRO A 236 -36.27 -26.72 -85.21
C PRO A 236 -37.57 -27.54 -85.15
N GLN A 237 -38.60 -27.02 -84.47
CA GLN A 237 -39.89 -27.71 -84.26
C GLN A 237 -40.65 -28.04 -85.55
N CYS A 238 -40.32 -27.40 -86.68
CA CYS A 238 -40.93 -27.67 -87.97
C CYS A 238 -39.86 -27.73 -89.06
N THR A 239 -39.92 -28.78 -89.88
CA THR A 239 -39.14 -28.98 -91.11
C THR A 239 -39.57 -28.02 -92.23
N THR A 240 -40.74 -27.39 -92.08
CA THR A 240 -41.34 -26.48 -93.04
C THR A 240 -41.35 -25.04 -92.52
N THR A 241 -41.17 -24.06 -93.40
CA THR A 241 -41.46 -22.64 -93.14
C THR A 241 -42.96 -22.40 -93.15
N LYS A 242 -43.45 -21.29 -92.55
CA LYS A 242 -44.88 -20.93 -92.53
C LYS A 242 -45.51 -20.87 -93.94
N THR A 243 -44.68 -20.66 -94.95
CA THR A 243 -45.00 -20.58 -96.38
C THR A 243 -44.98 -21.93 -97.11
N GLY A 244 -44.80 -23.06 -96.41
CA GLY A 244 -44.85 -24.40 -97.01
C GLY A 244 -43.54 -24.92 -97.60
N TYR A 245 -42.45 -24.14 -97.59
CA TYR A 245 -41.15 -24.59 -98.10
C TYR A 245 -40.36 -25.40 -97.06
N VAL A 246 -39.72 -26.49 -97.51
CA VAL A 246 -38.82 -27.32 -96.72
C VAL A 246 -37.53 -26.54 -96.37
N LYS A 247 -37.22 -26.46 -95.08
CA LYS A 247 -36.01 -25.81 -94.55
C LYS A 247 -34.76 -26.58 -94.98
N ARG A 248 -33.65 -25.86 -95.17
CA ARG A 248 -32.38 -26.43 -95.69
C ARG A 248 -31.88 -27.63 -94.88
N SER A 249 -32.09 -27.62 -93.56
CA SER A 249 -31.71 -28.72 -92.66
C SER A 249 -32.50 -30.02 -92.88
N ALA A 250 -33.71 -29.95 -93.46
CA ALA A 250 -34.62 -31.09 -93.64
C ALA A 250 -34.69 -31.60 -95.09
N ARG A 251 -33.99 -30.97 -96.05
CA ARG A 251 -34.01 -31.39 -97.46
C ARG A 251 -33.40 -32.77 -97.67
N LEU A 252 -32.25 -33.04 -97.04
CA LEU A 252 -31.56 -34.33 -97.14
C LEU A 252 -32.45 -35.46 -96.63
N GLU A 253 -33.15 -35.27 -95.51
CA GLU A 253 -34.07 -36.27 -94.94
C GLU A 253 -35.26 -36.55 -95.88
N VAL A 254 -35.80 -35.51 -96.53
CA VAL A 254 -36.88 -35.65 -97.53
C VAL A 254 -36.38 -36.36 -98.80
N GLU A 255 -35.19 -36.02 -99.28
CA GLU A 255 -34.56 -36.69 -100.44
C GLU A 255 -34.28 -38.17 -100.13
N LEU A 256 -33.71 -38.49 -98.97
CA LEU A 256 -33.48 -39.87 -98.54
C LEU A 256 -34.79 -40.65 -98.40
N ALA A 257 -35.85 -40.02 -97.88
CA ALA A 257 -37.18 -40.64 -97.79
C ALA A 257 -37.81 -40.93 -99.16
N GLN A 258 -37.49 -40.14 -100.19
CA GLN A 258 -37.93 -40.38 -101.56
C GLN A 258 -37.12 -41.48 -102.26
N VAL A 259 -35.84 -41.62 -101.94
CA VAL A 259 -34.95 -42.65 -102.53
C VAL A 259 -35.20 -44.05 -101.92
N HIS A 260 -35.66 -44.12 -100.67
CA HIS A 260 -35.96 -45.37 -99.95
C HIS A 260 -37.43 -45.83 -100.06
N GLN A 261 -38.23 -45.19 -100.91
CA GLN A 261 -39.56 -45.65 -101.32
C GLN A 261 -39.49 -46.37 -102.67
#